data_AF-A0A7X8W3F4-F1
#
_entry.id   AF-A0A7X8W3F4-F1
#
_cell.length_a   1.000
_cell.length_b   1.000
_cell.length_c   1.000
_cell.angle_alpha   90.00
_cell.angle_beta   90.00
_cell.angle_gamma   90.00
#
_symmetry.space_group_name_H-M   'P 1'
#
loop_
_entity.id
_entity.type
_entity.pdbx_description
1 polymer ?
#
loop_
_entity_poly.entity_id
_entity_poly.type
_entity_poly.pdbx_seq_one_letter_code
_entity_poly.pdbx_strand_id
1 'polypeptide(L)'
;MWFPEDYVCKYDKNIMRLANIVARKKPGVEPGGKGSIQWGDPEYVILEAVLDDPVAVEVSLGLASFEKRSSKEIAKIVQKDEALTLQKLKDLAVIGVCIWNTVDGEEIFWCGSWIPGIMEIIVNNLDLVAKHPIVGYAMEGYGRVRGPKSSGAFPPGVGLMRVIPIESAIDGNSKACSYEEISKYLDENDLFTVTACSCRTDREVMGEGCGHLKEDMCIQMGWAAEYYIKTGRGRQITREEAYEIIKKAEDNGLMHQIPNIDGSGKTHAICNCCGCSCLSLRTAAMYKNVDMVRSNYISQVDSEKCVACGQCVENCPVNAIKLGQKLCSSKPVVTDITTKDTPRDLNWEQKYWNVDYRTNRENVVESGTSPCKTACPAHIAVQGYIKLASLGKYKEALELIKNENPLPAICGRICNRRCEDACTRGDLDDPIAIDEIKKFISEQDLDDKNRFIPRIKHDYTDKKIAVIGSGPAGLSCAYFLAVEGYSVTVFEKEEKLGGMLTLGIPSFRLEKNIVDAEIDVIKALGVEFKTGVEVGKDVTLSSLRKEGYKGFYIAIGAQGGRKLGLV
;
A
#
# COMPACT_ATOMS: atom_id res chain seq x y z
N MET A 1 -10.02 -21.67 10.19
CA MET A 1 -11.07 -20.80 10.74
C MET A 1 -10.61 -19.36 10.55
N TRP A 2 -11.50 -18.46 10.12
CA TRP A 2 -11.18 -17.05 9.88
C TRP A 2 -11.40 -16.18 11.12
N PHE A 3 -12.04 -16.74 12.14
CA PHE A 3 -12.26 -16.09 13.43
C PHE A 3 -11.32 -16.68 14.48
N PRO A 4 -10.96 -15.91 15.52
CA PRO A 4 -10.24 -16.41 16.69
C PRO A 4 -10.96 -17.61 17.33
N GLU A 5 -10.22 -18.60 17.82
CA GLU A 5 -10.77 -19.85 18.36
C GLU A 5 -11.66 -19.63 19.59
N ASP A 6 -11.43 -18.54 20.32
CA ASP A 6 -12.16 -18.12 21.51
C ASP A 6 -13.45 -17.33 21.20
N TYR A 7 -13.68 -16.94 19.94
CA TYR A 7 -14.89 -16.21 19.58
C TYR A 7 -16.09 -17.15 19.41
N VAL A 8 -17.11 -16.95 20.25
CA VAL A 8 -18.39 -17.68 20.18
C VAL A 8 -19.49 -16.74 19.72
N CYS A 9 -19.83 -16.81 18.43
CA CYS A 9 -20.91 -16.02 17.85
C CYS A 9 -22.27 -16.47 18.41
N LYS A 10 -23.13 -15.54 18.83
CA LYS A 10 -24.48 -15.86 19.35
C LYS A 10 -25.53 -15.76 18.26
N TYR A 11 -26.53 -16.63 18.27
CA TYR A 11 -27.62 -16.56 17.28
C TYR A 11 -28.73 -15.62 17.73
N ASP A 12 -29.10 -14.72 16.84
CA ASP A 12 -30.24 -13.84 16.93
C ASP A 12 -30.96 -13.83 15.56
N LYS A 13 -32.24 -14.17 15.60
CA LYS A 13 -33.08 -14.31 14.40
C LYS A 13 -33.29 -12.97 13.68
N ASN A 14 -33.35 -11.86 14.41
CA ASN A 14 -33.57 -10.54 13.84
C ASN A 14 -32.29 -9.97 13.23
N ILE A 15 -31.13 -10.18 13.87
CA ILE A 15 -29.83 -9.85 13.25
C ILE A 15 -29.64 -10.64 11.95
N MET A 16 -30.02 -11.92 11.94
CA MET A 16 -29.99 -12.74 10.73
C MET A 16 -30.93 -12.20 9.64
N ARG A 17 -32.12 -11.71 10.01
CA ARG A 17 -33.03 -11.05 9.05
C ARG A 17 -32.41 -9.79 8.46
N LEU A 18 -31.80 -8.94 9.29
CA LEU A 18 -31.07 -7.75 8.83
C LEU A 18 -29.96 -8.14 7.85
N ALA A 19 -29.15 -9.15 8.17
CA ALA A 19 -28.07 -9.60 7.29
C ALA A 19 -28.62 -10.05 5.91
N ASN A 20 -29.77 -10.70 5.88
CA ASN A 20 -30.44 -11.10 4.64
C ASN A 20 -31.03 -9.92 3.86
N ILE A 21 -31.54 -8.88 4.54
CA ILE A 21 -32.00 -7.63 3.92
C ILE A 21 -30.83 -6.95 3.20
N VAL A 22 -29.69 -6.76 3.88
CA VAL A 22 -28.48 -6.17 3.28
C VAL A 22 -27.96 -7.02 2.13
N ALA A 23 -27.95 -8.34 2.28
CA ALA A 23 -27.54 -9.28 1.23
C ALA A 23 -28.54 -9.42 0.06
N ARG A 24 -29.68 -8.71 0.09
CA ARG A 24 -30.77 -8.78 -0.90
C ARG A 24 -31.21 -10.22 -1.18
N LYS A 25 -31.30 -11.06 -0.14
CA LYS A 25 -31.84 -12.42 -0.29
C LYS A 25 -33.34 -12.36 -0.61
N LYS A 26 -33.86 -13.44 -1.19
CA LYS A 26 -35.28 -13.53 -1.54
C LYS A 26 -36.16 -13.25 -0.31
N PRO A 27 -37.23 -12.45 -0.44
CA PRO A 27 -38.17 -12.23 0.64
C PRO A 27 -38.72 -13.56 1.18
N GLY A 28 -38.87 -13.68 2.50
CA GLY A 28 -39.45 -14.86 3.15
C GLY A 28 -38.50 -16.06 3.33
N VAL A 29 -37.21 -15.95 2.97
CA VAL A 29 -36.21 -16.98 3.29
C VAL A 29 -36.11 -17.16 4.81
N GLU A 30 -36.16 -18.41 5.26
CA GLU A 30 -35.99 -18.74 6.67
C GLU A 30 -34.58 -18.32 7.14
N PRO A 31 -34.45 -17.51 8.22
CA PRO A 31 -33.15 -17.11 8.76
C PRO A 31 -32.27 -18.33 9.10
N GLY A 32 -31.08 -18.41 8.50
CA GLY A 32 -30.18 -19.58 8.63
C GLY A 32 -30.55 -20.78 7.76
N GLY A 33 -31.67 -20.74 7.03
CA GLY A 33 -32.10 -21.79 6.10
C GLY A 33 -31.41 -21.72 4.74
N LYS A 34 -31.82 -22.59 3.81
CA LYS A 34 -31.27 -22.66 2.44
C LYS A 34 -31.47 -21.34 1.70
N GLY A 35 -30.39 -20.74 1.22
CA GLY A 35 -30.41 -19.45 0.52
C GLY A 35 -30.28 -18.22 1.43
N SER A 36 -30.30 -18.42 2.75
CA SER A 36 -30.03 -17.41 3.78
C SER A 36 -28.52 -17.22 3.98
N ILE A 37 -28.12 -16.07 4.52
CA ILE A 37 -26.85 -15.93 5.23
C ILE A 37 -26.81 -16.96 6.36
N GLN A 38 -25.63 -17.55 6.59
CA GLN A 38 -25.44 -18.56 7.63
C GLN A 38 -24.90 -17.93 8.91
N TRP A 39 -25.11 -18.56 10.06
CA TRP A 39 -24.64 -18.04 11.36
C TRP A 39 -23.11 -17.84 11.36
N GLY A 40 -22.36 -18.77 10.79
CA GLY A 40 -20.91 -18.63 10.65
C GLY A 40 -20.44 -17.69 9.53
N ASP A 41 -21.35 -17.07 8.78
CA ASP A 41 -20.96 -16.16 7.69
C ASP A 41 -20.45 -14.83 8.26
N PRO A 42 -19.41 -14.22 7.66
CA PRO A 42 -18.84 -12.97 8.15
C PRO A 42 -19.82 -11.80 8.21
N GLU A 43 -20.79 -11.77 7.29
CA GLU A 43 -21.88 -10.80 7.28
C GLU A 43 -22.75 -10.83 8.55
N TYR A 44 -22.96 -12.03 9.12
CA TYR A 44 -23.72 -12.17 10.35
C TYR A 44 -22.87 -11.80 11.57
N VAL A 45 -21.65 -12.35 11.63
CA VAL A 45 -20.71 -12.14 12.75
C VAL A 45 -20.43 -10.65 12.98
N ILE A 46 -20.23 -9.87 11.91
CA ILE A 46 -19.96 -8.44 12.06
C ILE A 46 -21.12 -7.66 12.68
N LEU A 47 -22.36 -8.03 12.36
CA LEU A 47 -23.55 -7.36 12.91
C LEU A 47 -23.79 -7.82 14.35
N GLU A 48 -23.66 -9.12 14.62
CA GLU A 48 -23.84 -9.68 15.97
C GLU A 48 -22.85 -9.09 16.97
N ALA A 49 -21.61 -8.84 16.55
CA ALA A 49 -20.60 -8.24 17.39
C ALA A 49 -20.95 -6.82 17.86
N VAL A 50 -21.78 -6.07 17.12
CA VAL A 50 -21.99 -4.63 17.33
C VAL A 50 -23.44 -4.25 17.62
N LEU A 51 -24.38 -5.19 17.50
CA LEU A 51 -25.80 -4.97 17.76
C LEU A 51 -26.23 -5.71 19.03
N ASP A 52 -26.18 -5.00 20.16
CA ASP A 52 -26.59 -5.49 21.47
C ASP A 52 -27.95 -4.93 21.94
N ASP A 53 -28.40 -3.79 21.38
CA ASP A 53 -29.69 -3.17 21.68
C ASP A 53 -30.84 -3.82 20.88
N PRO A 54 -31.77 -4.55 21.54
CA PRO A 54 -32.89 -5.20 20.85
C PRO A 54 -33.81 -4.22 20.11
N VAL A 55 -33.97 -3.00 20.62
CA VAL A 55 -34.81 -1.97 19.98
C VAL A 55 -34.14 -1.47 18.71
N ALA A 56 -32.82 -1.27 18.72
CA ALA A 56 -32.06 -0.92 17.52
C ALA A 56 -32.14 -2.04 16.47
N VAL A 57 -32.03 -3.30 16.89
CA VAL A 57 -32.20 -4.46 15.99
C VAL A 57 -33.58 -4.46 15.35
N GLU A 58 -34.66 -4.25 16.12
CA GLU A 58 -36.01 -4.18 15.55
C GLU A 58 -36.20 -3.01 14.59
N VAL A 59 -35.68 -1.83 14.92
CA VAL A 59 -35.70 -0.65 14.04
C VAL A 59 -34.95 -0.91 12.74
N SER A 60 -33.81 -1.61 12.80
CA SER A 60 -33.00 -1.93 11.63
C SER A 60 -33.74 -2.79 10.59
N LEU A 61 -34.76 -3.55 11.00
CA LEU A 61 -35.57 -4.37 10.08
C LEU A 61 -36.47 -3.53 9.16
N GLY A 62 -36.70 -2.25 9.50
CA GLY A 62 -37.38 -1.31 8.63
C GLY A 62 -36.48 -0.67 7.57
N LEU A 63 -35.16 -0.89 7.65
CA LEU A 63 -34.21 -0.47 6.61
C LEU A 63 -34.35 -1.36 5.36
N ALA A 64 -33.82 -0.87 4.24
CA ALA A 64 -33.74 -1.61 3.00
C ALA A 64 -32.40 -1.33 2.29
N SER A 65 -31.96 -2.28 1.47
CA SER A 65 -30.72 -2.16 0.70
C SER A 65 -30.92 -1.21 -0.49
N PHE A 66 -30.14 -0.14 -0.54
CA PHE A 66 -30.17 0.96 -1.53
C PHE A 66 -31.47 1.77 -1.62
N GLU A 67 -32.51 1.39 -0.88
CA GLU A 67 -33.78 2.13 -0.82
C GLU A 67 -33.74 3.14 0.33
N LYS A 68 -33.87 4.41 -0.02
CA LYS A 68 -33.87 5.55 0.89
C LYS A 68 -35.23 5.69 1.55
N ARG A 69 -35.26 5.72 2.88
CA ARG A 69 -36.48 5.90 3.68
C ARG A 69 -36.27 6.93 4.76
N SER A 70 -37.32 7.69 5.10
CA SER A 70 -37.28 8.58 6.25
C SER A 70 -37.56 7.84 7.56
N SER A 71 -37.24 8.47 8.70
CA SER A 71 -37.56 7.92 10.02
C SER A 71 -39.05 7.63 10.19
N LYS A 72 -39.93 8.44 9.57
CA LYS A 72 -41.38 8.26 9.58
C LYS A 72 -41.83 6.99 8.89
N GLU A 73 -41.26 6.71 7.72
CA GLU A 73 -41.58 5.52 6.95
C GLU A 73 -41.10 4.27 7.68
N ILE A 74 -39.88 4.30 8.20
CA ILE A 74 -39.31 3.20 8.98
C ILE A 74 -40.14 2.96 10.24
N ALA A 75 -40.51 4.01 10.99
CA ALA A 75 -41.34 3.92 12.19
C ALA A 75 -42.69 3.24 11.93
N LYS A 76 -43.33 3.54 10.79
CA LYS A 76 -44.57 2.86 10.35
C LYS A 76 -44.34 1.39 10.04
N ILE A 77 -43.24 1.04 9.37
CA ILE A 77 -42.90 -0.33 9.01
C ILE A 77 -42.68 -1.20 10.26
N VAL A 78 -41.91 -0.68 11.22
CA VAL A 78 -41.56 -1.42 12.46
C VAL A 78 -42.59 -1.22 13.58
N GLN A 79 -43.63 -0.42 13.35
CA GLN A 79 -44.69 -0.08 14.30
C GLN A 79 -44.17 0.46 15.64
N LYS A 80 -43.26 1.45 15.57
CA LYS A 80 -42.67 2.12 16.73
C LYS A 80 -42.89 3.63 16.67
N ASP A 81 -42.64 4.28 17.80
CA ASP A 81 -42.63 5.75 17.89
C ASP A 81 -41.55 6.35 16.97
N GLU A 82 -41.87 7.46 16.32
CA GLU A 82 -40.98 8.11 15.34
C GLU A 82 -39.72 8.68 16.00
N ALA A 83 -39.83 9.32 17.16
CA ALA A 83 -38.69 9.94 17.84
C ALA A 83 -37.72 8.87 18.34
N LEU A 84 -38.25 7.78 18.92
CA LEU A 84 -37.45 6.61 19.28
C LEU A 84 -36.77 5.99 18.05
N THR A 85 -37.53 5.81 16.96
CA THR A 85 -37.00 5.24 15.72
C THR A 85 -35.87 6.10 15.15
N LEU A 86 -36.05 7.42 15.10
CA LEU A 86 -35.01 8.36 14.65
C LEU A 86 -33.76 8.26 15.52
N GLN A 87 -33.91 8.22 16.84
CA GLN A 87 -32.77 8.07 17.75
C GLN A 87 -32.01 6.76 17.46
N LYS A 88 -32.72 5.64 17.34
CA LYS A 88 -32.09 4.34 17.06
C LYS A 88 -31.47 4.26 15.67
N LEU A 89 -32.04 4.92 14.68
CA LEU A 89 -31.43 5.03 13.35
C LEU A 89 -30.13 5.84 13.39
N LYS A 90 -30.06 6.91 14.19
CA LYS A 90 -28.80 7.65 14.41
C LYS A 90 -27.77 6.80 15.15
N ASP A 91 -28.16 6.05 16.17
CA ASP A 91 -27.27 5.11 16.88
C ASP A 91 -26.73 4.05 15.90
N LEU A 92 -27.59 3.42 15.08
CA LEU A 92 -27.21 2.46 14.04
C LEU A 92 -26.28 3.09 12.98
N ALA A 93 -26.52 4.35 12.63
CA ALA A 93 -25.68 5.09 11.70
C ALA A 93 -24.28 5.34 12.28
N VAL A 94 -24.16 5.65 13.58
CA VAL A 94 -22.88 5.79 14.29
C VAL A 94 -22.13 4.46 14.39
N ILE A 95 -22.85 3.34 14.59
CA ILE A 95 -22.26 1.99 14.55
C ILE A 95 -21.77 1.65 13.13
N GLY A 96 -22.50 2.07 12.09
CA GLY A 96 -22.16 1.82 10.68
C GLY A 96 -23.11 0.86 9.95
N VAL A 97 -24.23 0.50 10.56
CA VAL A 97 -25.23 -0.45 10.01
C VAL A 97 -26.09 0.19 8.92
N CYS A 98 -26.27 1.51 8.97
CA CYS A 98 -26.95 2.28 7.94
C CYS A 98 -26.24 3.60 7.65
N ILE A 99 -26.52 4.14 6.47
CA ILE A 99 -26.09 5.47 6.06
C ILE A 99 -27.17 6.47 6.48
N TRP A 100 -26.76 7.69 6.84
CA TRP A 100 -27.62 8.76 7.35
C TRP A 100 -27.27 10.11 6.69
N ASN A 101 -28.23 10.67 5.94
CA ASN A 101 -28.10 11.97 5.26
C ASN A 101 -29.36 12.81 5.42
N THR A 102 -29.25 14.12 5.20
CA THR A 102 -30.39 15.03 5.06
C THR A 102 -30.67 15.26 3.58
N VAL A 103 -31.89 14.96 3.15
CA VAL A 103 -32.36 15.25 1.78
C VAL A 103 -33.61 16.12 1.90
N ASP A 104 -33.59 17.30 1.28
CA ASP A 104 -34.71 18.26 1.31
C ASP A 104 -35.22 18.60 2.73
N GLY A 105 -34.31 18.61 3.71
CA GLY A 105 -34.61 18.89 5.12
C GLY A 105 -35.15 17.70 5.92
N GLU A 106 -35.29 16.52 5.31
CA GLU A 106 -35.68 15.28 5.99
C GLU A 106 -34.49 14.35 6.23
N GLU A 107 -34.46 13.67 7.38
CA GLU A 107 -33.43 12.69 7.70
C GLU A 107 -33.75 11.34 7.04
N ILE A 108 -32.85 10.90 6.16
CA ILE A 108 -32.99 9.73 5.31
C ILE A 108 -31.95 8.68 5.67
N PHE A 109 -32.40 7.43 5.68
CA PHE A 109 -31.61 6.26 6.08
C PHE A 109 -31.73 5.14 5.04
N TRP A 110 -30.63 4.42 4.81
CA TRP A 110 -30.61 3.22 3.96
C TRP A 110 -29.42 2.32 4.29
N CYS A 111 -29.47 1.07 3.85
CA CYS A 111 -28.33 0.16 3.89
C CYS A 111 -27.58 0.18 2.55
N GLY A 112 -26.25 0.24 2.59
CA GLY A 112 -25.42 0.03 1.41
C GLY A 112 -25.27 -1.44 1.02
N SER A 113 -24.28 -1.74 0.19
CA SER A 113 -23.79 -3.11 0.03
C SER A 113 -22.96 -3.54 1.26
N TRP A 114 -22.58 -4.81 1.35
CA TRP A 114 -21.63 -5.26 2.38
C TRP A 114 -20.25 -4.61 2.19
N ILE A 115 -19.70 -4.75 0.97
CA ILE A 115 -18.41 -4.19 0.55
C ILE A 115 -18.47 -3.85 -0.95
N PRO A 116 -18.17 -2.59 -1.35
CA PRO A 116 -17.91 -1.47 -0.47
C PRO A 116 -19.19 -1.01 0.27
N GLY A 117 -19.10 -0.70 1.56
CA GLY A 117 -20.27 -0.34 2.37
C GLY A 117 -20.21 -0.73 3.85
N ILE A 118 -21.24 -1.41 4.35
CA ILE A 118 -21.51 -1.58 5.79
C ILE A 118 -20.31 -2.13 6.55
N MET A 119 -19.61 -3.15 6.03
CA MET A 119 -18.46 -3.72 6.76
C MET A 119 -17.30 -2.74 6.84
N GLU A 120 -17.04 -1.98 5.76
CA GLU A 120 -15.98 -0.97 5.76
C GLU A 120 -16.31 0.17 6.72
N ILE A 121 -17.57 0.58 6.78
CA ILE A 121 -18.02 1.66 7.68
C ILE A 121 -17.90 1.21 9.15
N ILE A 122 -18.31 -0.02 9.48
CA ILE A 122 -18.15 -0.58 10.83
C ILE A 122 -16.67 -0.65 11.21
N VAL A 123 -15.79 -1.15 10.34
CA VAL A 123 -14.35 -1.27 10.60
C VAL A 123 -13.64 0.09 10.59
N ASN A 124 -14.20 1.10 9.92
CA ASN A 124 -13.69 2.46 9.97
C ASN A 124 -13.95 3.14 11.34
N ASN A 125 -14.88 2.62 12.14
CA ASN A 125 -15.09 3.05 13.51
C ASN A 125 -14.02 2.43 14.44
N LEU A 126 -12.92 3.14 14.65
CA LEU A 126 -11.75 2.65 15.39
C LEU A 126 -12.06 2.31 16.87
N ASP A 127 -12.94 3.07 17.52
CA ASP A 127 -13.37 2.79 18.90
C ASP A 127 -14.16 1.49 18.99
N LEU A 128 -15.01 1.23 17.98
CA LEU A 128 -15.78 0.00 17.88
C LEU A 128 -14.87 -1.19 17.59
N VAL A 129 -13.88 -1.04 16.70
CA VAL A 129 -12.86 -2.07 16.43
C VAL A 129 -12.04 -2.38 17.67
N ALA A 130 -11.66 -1.37 18.46
CA ALA A 130 -10.91 -1.58 19.70
C ALA A 130 -11.72 -2.38 20.74
N LYS A 131 -13.05 -2.17 20.80
CA LYS A 131 -13.96 -2.91 21.68
C LYS A 131 -14.30 -4.31 21.15
N HIS A 132 -14.46 -4.44 19.84
CA HIS A 132 -14.89 -5.66 19.15
C HIS A 132 -13.94 -6.01 18.00
N PRO A 133 -12.70 -6.47 18.29
CA PRO A 133 -11.71 -6.79 17.24
C PRO A 133 -12.23 -7.76 16.17
N ILE A 134 -13.19 -8.61 16.53
CA ILE A 134 -13.85 -9.56 15.63
C ILE A 134 -14.43 -8.92 14.36
N VAL A 135 -14.82 -7.64 14.38
CA VAL A 135 -15.37 -6.97 13.19
C VAL A 135 -14.32 -6.86 12.07
N GLY A 136 -13.03 -6.72 12.42
CA GLY A 136 -11.92 -6.75 11.46
C GLY A 136 -11.77 -8.15 10.84
N TYR A 137 -11.80 -9.20 11.67
CA TYR A 137 -11.77 -10.59 11.19
C TYR A 137 -12.97 -10.92 10.28
N ALA A 138 -14.15 -10.37 10.58
CA ALA A 138 -15.33 -10.56 9.75
C ALA A 138 -15.20 -9.87 8.39
N MET A 139 -14.75 -8.61 8.34
CA MET A 139 -14.48 -7.94 7.07
C MET A 139 -13.42 -8.68 6.24
N GLU A 140 -12.36 -9.19 6.88
CA GLU A 140 -11.36 -10.00 6.21
C GLU A 140 -11.94 -11.31 5.65
N GLY A 141 -12.68 -12.03 6.50
CA GLY A 141 -13.33 -13.30 6.19
C GLY A 141 -14.32 -13.19 5.04
N TYR A 142 -14.99 -12.03 4.87
CA TYR A 142 -15.88 -11.78 3.74
C TYR A 142 -15.17 -12.00 2.39
N GLY A 143 -13.96 -11.47 2.24
CA GLY A 143 -13.15 -11.66 1.03
C GLY A 143 -12.78 -13.13 0.78
N ARG A 144 -12.64 -13.94 1.84
CA ARG A 144 -12.34 -15.38 1.73
C ARG A 144 -13.55 -16.21 1.38
N VAL A 145 -14.71 -15.87 1.95
CA VAL A 145 -15.96 -16.61 1.73
C VAL A 145 -16.63 -16.24 0.40
N ARG A 146 -16.53 -14.96 -0.01
CA ARG A 146 -17.21 -14.43 -1.20
C ARG A 146 -16.30 -14.28 -2.42
N GLY A 147 -15.00 -14.03 -2.24
CA GLY A 147 -14.04 -13.84 -3.34
C GLY A 147 -14.00 -14.99 -4.36
N PRO A 148 -13.90 -16.27 -3.94
CA PRO A 148 -13.96 -17.39 -4.87
C PRO A 148 -15.26 -17.45 -5.66
N LYS A 149 -16.40 -17.13 -5.03
CA LYS A 149 -17.73 -17.19 -5.65
C LYS A 149 -17.96 -16.10 -6.69
N SER A 150 -17.16 -15.02 -6.65
CA SER A 150 -17.23 -13.92 -7.62
C SER A 150 -16.15 -14.01 -8.70
N SER A 151 -15.24 -14.98 -8.62
CA SER A 151 -14.14 -15.14 -9.58
C SER A 151 -14.67 -15.56 -10.95
N GLY A 152 -14.40 -14.75 -11.97
CA GLY A 152 -14.94 -14.96 -13.32
C GLY A 152 -16.42 -14.59 -13.51
N ALA A 153 -17.10 -14.15 -12.44
CA ALA A 153 -18.53 -13.83 -12.48
C ALA A 153 -18.83 -12.39 -12.96
N PHE A 154 -17.84 -11.49 -12.92
CA PHE A 154 -18.01 -10.10 -13.34
C PHE A 154 -17.91 -9.98 -14.87
N PRO A 155 -18.92 -9.38 -15.54
CA PRO A 155 -18.81 -9.04 -16.95
C PRO A 155 -17.65 -8.06 -17.19
N PRO A 156 -16.98 -8.13 -18.36
CA PRO A 156 -15.99 -7.12 -18.74
C PRO A 156 -16.54 -5.70 -18.59
N GLY A 157 -15.85 -4.84 -17.84
CA GLY A 157 -16.22 -3.43 -17.64
C GLY A 157 -17.19 -3.15 -16.48
N VAL A 158 -17.70 -4.16 -15.76
CA VAL A 158 -18.71 -4.00 -14.69
C VAL A 158 -18.13 -4.44 -13.32
N GLY A 159 -16.91 -4.02 -13.01
CA GLY A 159 -16.25 -4.28 -11.73
C GLY A 159 -16.89 -3.49 -10.57
N LEU A 160 -16.73 -3.96 -9.32
CA LEU A 160 -17.22 -3.27 -8.12
C LEU A 160 -16.36 -2.07 -7.73
N MET A 161 -15.05 -2.18 -7.98
CA MET A 161 -14.08 -1.13 -7.77
C MET A 161 -13.42 -0.81 -9.11
N ARG A 162 -13.11 0.47 -9.34
CA ARG A 162 -12.38 0.92 -10.53
C ARG A 162 -11.07 1.56 -10.12
N VAL A 163 -10.03 1.26 -10.87
CA VAL A 163 -8.73 1.93 -10.74
C VAL A 163 -8.74 3.17 -11.61
N ILE A 164 -8.52 4.34 -11.00
CA ILE A 164 -8.40 5.61 -11.73
C ILE A 164 -6.91 5.90 -11.92
N PRO A 165 -6.46 6.22 -13.15
CA PRO A 165 -5.07 6.60 -13.38
C PRO A 165 -4.70 7.90 -12.67
N ILE A 166 -3.41 8.03 -12.41
CA ILE A 166 -2.79 9.28 -12.02
C ILE A 166 -2.72 10.16 -13.27
N GLU A 167 -3.22 11.39 -13.20
CA GLU A 167 -3.28 12.31 -14.35
C GLU A 167 -1.89 12.63 -14.93
N SER A 168 -0.83 12.54 -14.14
CA SER A 168 0.55 12.68 -14.61
C SER A 168 1.00 11.56 -15.58
N ALA A 169 0.35 10.39 -15.54
CA ALA A 169 0.68 9.27 -16.42
C ALA A 169 0.07 9.41 -17.82
N ILE A 170 -0.84 10.36 -18.03
CA ILE A 170 -1.59 10.56 -19.27
C ILE A 170 -1.52 12.05 -19.67
N ASP A 171 -0.34 12.51 -20.09
CA ASP A 171 -0.22 13.79 -20.79
C ASP A 171 -0.05 13.58 -22.30
N GLY A 172 -0.71 14.42 -23.09
CA GLY A 172 -0.55 14.50 -24.54
C GLY A 172 -1.84 14.28 -25.33
N ASN A 173 -2.64 15.33 -25.50
CA ASN A 173 -3.52 15.59 -26.65
C ASN A 173 -4.58 14.52 -27.05
N SER A 174 -4.75 13.45 -26.27
CA SER A 174 -5.76 12.42 -26.50
C SER A 174 -6.71 12.43 -25.31
N LYS A 175 -7.77 13.24 -25.38
CA LYS A 175 -8.72 13.40 -24.28
C LYS A 175 -9.32 12.04 -23.92
N ALA A 176 -8.93 11.51 -22.76
CA ALA A 176 -9.62 10.38 -22.17
C ALA A 176 -11.03 10.79 -21.76
N CYS A 177 -11.93 9.83 -21.60
CA CYS A 177 -13.34 10.10 -21.31
C CYS A 177 -13.48 11.03 -20.10
N SER A 178 -14.49 11.91 -20.12
CA SER A 178 -14.73 12.95 -19.11
C SER A 178 -15.17 12.42 -17.75
N TYR A 179 -14.71 11.25 -17.30
CA TYR A 179 -15.03 10.60 -16.03
C TYR A 179 -13.90 9.70 -15.51
N GLU A 180 -12.72 9.70 -16.13
CA GLU A 180 -11.59 8.84 -15.72
C GLU A 180 -10.44 9.62 -15.08
N GLU A 181 -10.71 10.86 -14.68
CA GLU A 181 -9.76 11.80 -14.08
C GLU A 181 -10.13 12.02 -12.61
N ILE A 182 -9.13 11.98 -11.73
CA ILE A 182 -9.33 12.18 -10.29
C ILE A 182 -9.80 13.61 -10.03
N SER A 183 -9.19 14.58 -10.71
CA SER A 183 -9.49 16.00 -10.61
C SER A 183 -10.98 16.25 -10.82
N LYS A 184 -11.59 15.66 -11.84
CA LYS A 184 -13.02 15.76 -12.09
C LYS A 184 -13.86 15.39 -10.86
N TYR A 185 -13.59 14.25 -10.24
CA TYR A 185 -14.39 13.79 -9.10
C TYR A 185 -14.21 14.70 -7.89
N LEU A 186 -13.02 15.25 -7.71
CA LEU A 186 -12.81 16.31 -6.72
C LEU A 186 -13.63 17.54 -7.15
N ASP A 187 -13.37 18.12 -8.31
CA ASP A 187 -13.96 19.35 -8.86
C ASP A 187 -15.49 19.39 -8.87
N GLU A 188 -16.17 18.26 -9.08
CA GLU A 188 -17.63 18.15 -9.05
C GLU A 188 -18.25 18.10 -7.64
N ASN A 189 -17.43 18.04 -6.58
CA ASN A 189 -17.86 17.99 -5.19
C ASN A 189 -17.34 19.19 -4.39
N ASP A 190 -18.09 19.64 -3.39
CA ASP A 190 -17.70 20.75 -2.50
C ASP A 190 -17.51 20.32 -1.03
N LEU A 191 -17.91 19.09 -0.70
CA LEU A 191 -17.83 18.54 0.65
C LEU A 191 -16.95 17.30 0.66
N PHE A 192 -15.93 17.32 1.52
CA PHE A 192 -14.93 16.26 1.62
C PHE A 192 -14.68 15.89 3.07
N THR A 193 -14.50 14.59 3.31
CA THR A 193 -13.88 14.09 4.53
C THR A 193 -12.78 13.12 4.20
N VAL A 194 -11.89 12.89 5.16
CA VAL A 194 -10.93 11.80 5.10
C VAL A 194 -10.94 10.97 6.37
N THR A 195 -10.68 9.68 6.21
CA THR A 195 -10.55 8.72 7.31
C THR A 195 -9.40 7.74 7.12
N ALA A 196 -9.12 7.01 8.21
CA ALA A 196 -8.25 5.85 8.20
C ALA A 196 -8.76 4.74 7.25
N CYS A 197 -7.85 4.00 6.63
CA CYS A 197 -8.22 2.90 5.75
C CYS A 197 -8.76 1.69 6.54
N SER A 198 -10.04 1.34 6.35
CA SER A 198 -10.68 0.17 6.96
C SER A 198 -9.94 -1.15 6.64
N CYS A 199 -9.48 -1.31 5.40
CA CYS A 199 -8.69 -2.47 4.96
C CYS A 199 -7.27 -2.52 5.55
N ARG A 200 -6.75 -1.44 6.14
CA ARG A 200 -5.48 -1.49 6.89
C ARG A 200 -5.77 -1.78 8.37
N THR A 201 -6.87 -1.22 8.89
CA THR A 201 -7.37 -1.49 10.24
C THR A 201 -7.65 -2.98 10.46
N ASP A 202 -8.39 -3.66 9.57
CA ASP A 202 -8.66 -5.10 9.74
C ASP A 202 -7.38 -5.95 9.80
N ARG A 203 -6.39 -5.65 8.95
CA ARG A 203 -5.09 -6.33 8.92
C ARG A 203 -4.28 -6.06 10.17
N GLU A 204 -4.29 -4.84 10.68
CA GLU A 204 -3.59 -4.48 11.92
C GLU A 204 -4.16 -5.25 13.12
N VAL A 205 -5.47 -5.37 13.21
CA VAL A 205 -6.16 -6.16 14.25
C VAL A 205 -5.77 -7.64 14.22
N MET A 206 -5.41 -8.16 13.06
CA MET A 206 -4.92 -9.53 12.87
C MET A 206 -3.41 -9.68 13.09
N GLY A 207 -2.68 -8.60 13.40
CA GLY A 207 -1.22 -8.60 13.50
C GLY A 207 -0.50 -8.66 12.15
N GLU A 208 -1.22 -8.39 11.05
CA GLU A 208 -0.74 -8.53 9.67
C GLU A 208 -0.69 -7.18 8.91
N GLY A 209 -0.39 -6.10 9.63
CA GLY A 209 -0.18 -4.75 9.08
C GLY A 209 0.83 -4.73 7.92
N CYS A 210 0.78 -3.67 7.09
CA CYS A 210 1.54 -3.62 5.82
C CYS A 210 2.57 -2.49 5.71
N GLY A 211 2.87 -1.78 6.81
CA GLY A 211 3.85 -0.68 6.85
C GLY A 211 3.43 0.62 6.15
N HIS A 212 2.41 0.59 5.28
CA HIS A 212 1.88 1.79 4.64
C HIS A 212 1.03 2.60 5.63
N LEU A 213 1.01 3.93 5.44
CA LEU A 213 0.19 4.87 6.20
C LEU A 213 -1.26 4.39 6.33
N LYS A 214 -1.85 4.46 7.52
CA LYS A 214 -3.26 4.10 7.71
C LYS A 214 -4.16 5.33 7.60
N GLU A 215 -3.67 6.45 8.10
CA GLU A 215 -4.34 7.73 8.24
C GLU A 215 -4.41 8.48 6.92
N ASP A 216 -5.48 9.26 6.73
CA ASP A 216 -5.72 10.08 5.54
C ASP A 216 -5.73 9.30 4.21
N MET A 217 -6.43 8.16 4.16
CA MET A 217 -6.35 7.22 3.02
C MET A 217 -7.66 6.99 2.28
N CYS A 218 -8.78 7.20 2.95
CA CYS A 218 -10.09 7.06 2.36
C CYS A 218 -10.75 8.43 2.35
N ILE A 219 -10.86 9.04 1.17
CA ILE A 219 -11.55 10.31 0.95
C ILE A 219 -13.01 10.01 0.63
N GLN A 220 -13.94 10.68 1.30
CA GLN A 220 -15.36 10.65 0.97
C GLN A 220 -15.79 11.99 0.40
N MET A 221 -16.77 11.99 -0.49
CA MET A 221 -17.23 13.15 -1.23
C MET A 221 -18.75 13.26 -1.19
N GLY A 222 -19.26 14.49 -1.21
CA GLY A 222 -20.68 14.78 -1.32
C GLY A 222 -21.50 14.13 -0.20
N TRP A 223 -22.47 13.28 -0.56
CA TRP A 223 -23.34 12.61 0.41
C TRP A 223 -22.57 11.72 1.40
N ALA A 224 -21.48 11.07 0.96
CA ALA A 224 -20.70 10.23 1.86
C ALA A 224 -19.92 11.09 2.86
N ALA A 225 -19.37 12.22 2.43
CA ALA A 225 -18.71 13.16 3.33
C ALA A 225 -19.67 13.68 4.42
N GLU A 226 -20.91 14.03 4.04
CA GLU A 226 -21.94 14.46 4.99
C GLU A 226 -22.20 13.40 6.08
N TYR A 227 -22.34 12.14 5.69
CA TYR A 227 -22.53 11.02 6.61
C TYR A 227 -21.38 10.88 7.60
N TYR A 228 -20.14 11.01 7.11
CA TYR A 228 -18.93 10.90 7.94
C TYR A 228 -18.79 12.08 8.93
N ILE A 229 -19.25 13.28 8.55
CA ILE A 229 -19.34 14.45 9.44
C ILE A 229 -20.40 14.20 10.52
N LYS A 230 -21.61 13.81 10.14
CA LYS A 230 -22.74 13.58 11.06
C LYS A 230 -22.45 12.53 12.13
N THR A 231 -21.70 11.51 11.76
CA THR A 231 -21.32 10.41 12.66
C THR A 231 -20.03 10.69 13.44
N GLY A 232 -19.39 11.85 13.23
CA GLY A 232 -18.20 12.28 13.97
C GLY A 232 -16.94 11.46 13.70
N ARG A 233 -16.90 10.69 12.61
CA ARG A 233 -15.78 9.77 12.31
C ARG A 233 -14.82 10.29 11.25
N GLY A 234 -15.27 11.19 10.39
CA GLY A 234 -14.47 11.79 9.33
C GLY A 234 -13.90 13.13 9.75
N ARG A 235 -12.64 13.38 9.38
CA ARG A 235 -12.07 14.73 9.45
C ARG A 235 -12.47 15.47 8.17
N GLN A 236 -13.17 16.59 8.31
CA GLN A 236 -13.50 17.44 7.17
C GLN A 236 -12.22 18.09 6.62
N ILE A 237 -12.09 18.10 5.30
CA ILE A 237 -10.91 18.63 4.59
C ILE A 237 -11.33 19.56 3.46
N THR A 238 -10.40 20.37 2.95
CA THR A 238 -10.64 21.17 1.75
C THR A 238 -10.35 20.36 0.48
N ARG A 239 -10.75 20.90 -0.67
CA ARG A 239 -10.43 20.32 -1.99
C ARG A 239 -8.91 20.27 -2.21
N GLU A 240 -8.21 21.32 -1.84
CA GLU A 240 -6.75 21.42 -1.96
C GLU A 240 -6.06 20.36 -1.11
N GLU A 241 -6.52 20.16 0.13
CA GLU A 241 -6.00 19.10 0.99
C GLU A 241 -6.30 17.71 0.40
N ALA A 242 -7.46 17.50 -0.24
CA ALA A 242 -7.75 16.24 -0.94
C ALA A 242 -6.75 15.97 -2.07
N TYR A 243 -6.39 16.99 -2.87
CA TYR A 243 -5.34 16.87 -3.89
C TYR A 243 -3.97 16.54 -3.27
N GLU A 244 -3.61 17.18 -2.15
CA GLU A 244 -2.35 16.90 -1.44
C GLU A 244 -2.28 15.45 -0.92
N ILE A 245 -3.39 14.93 -0.37
CA ILE A 245 -3.49 13.56 0.09
C ILE A 245 -3.33 12.57 -1.06
N ILE A 246 -3.99 12.82 -2.19
CA ILE A 246 -3.89 11.99 -3.40
C ILE A 246 -2.46 11.98 -3.91
N LYS A 247 -1.84 13.17 -4.07
CA LYS A 247 -0.44 13.27 -4.51
C LYS A 247 0.51 12.56 -3.54
N LYS A 248 0.30 12.71 -2.24
CA LYS A 248 1.09 11.99 -1.22
C LYS A 248 0.91 10.47 -1.35
N ALA A 249 -0.29 10.00 -1.64
CA ALA A 249 -0.53 8.58 -1.87
C ALA A 249 0.21 8.07 -3.13
N GLU A 250 0.23 8.85 -4.21
CA GLU A 250 0.98 8.54 -5.44
C GLU A 250 2.49 8.46 -5.21
N ASP A 251 3.04 9.46 -4.52
CA ASP A 251 4.46 9.50 -4.15
C ASP A 251 4.86 8.28 -3.29
N ASN A 252 3.90 7.66 -2.60
CA ASN A 252 4.07 6.45 -1.80
C ASN A 252 3.73 5.15 -2.57
N GLY A 253 3.51 5.22 -3.88
CA GLY A 253 3.23 4.05 -4.72
C GLY A 253 1.86 3.41 -4.48
N LEU A 254 0.92 4.16 -3.89
CA LEU A 254 -0.46 3.72 -3.70
C LEU A 254 -1.27 3.90 -4.98
N MET A 255 -2.30 3.06 -5.14
CA MET A 255 -3.16 3.06 -6.29
C MET A 255 -4.55 3.58 -5.93
N HIS A 256 -5.01 4.57 -6.69
CA HIS A 256 -6.32 5.19 -6.50
C HIS A 256 -7.43 4.29 -7.00
N GLN A 257 -8.42 4.05 -6.14
CA GLN A 257 -9.60 3.29 -6.46
C GLN A 257 -10.86 4.04 -6.08
N ILE A 258 -11.91 3.84 -6.86
CA ILE A 258 -13.24 4.33 -6.56
C ILE A 258 -14.26 3.18 -6.55
N PRO A 259 -15.31 3.26 -5.71
CA PRO A 259 -16.47 2.41 -5.86
C PRO A 259 -17.17 2.67 -7.20
N ASN A 260 -17.66 1.61 -7.82
CA ASN A 260 -18.39 1.64 -9.09
C ASN A 260 -19.88 1.27 -8.92
N ILE A 261 -20.44 1.57 -7.75
CA ILE A 261 -21.80 1.19 -7.35
C ILE A 261 -22.79 2.37 -7.36
N ASP A 262 -22.33 3.60 -7.62
CA ASP A 262 -23.15 4.82 -7.59
C ASP A 262 -23.77 5.19 -8.94
N GLY A 263 -23.55 4.35 -9.95
CA GLY A 263 -23.94 4.60 -11.33
C GLY A 263 -22.81 5.20 -12.17
N SER A 264 -23.02 5.22 -13.49
CA SER A 264 -22.00 5.64 -14.44
C SER A 264 -21.55 7.08 -14.20
N GLY A 265 -20.23 7.26 -14.11
CA GLY A 265 -19.60 8.58 -13.94
C GLY A 265 -19.78 9.21 -12.56
N LYS A 266 -20.31 8.49 -11.57
CA LYS A 266 -20.47 8.93 -10.19
C LYS A 266 -19.64 8.06 -9.26
N THR A 267 -19.13 8.67 -8.20
CA THR A 267 -18.50 7.99 -7.08
C THR A 267 -18.68 8.83 -5.82
N HIS A 268 -18.80 8.17 -4.67
CA HIS A 268 -18.87 8.83 -3.37
C HIS A 268 -17.56 8.78 -2.58
N ALA A 269 -16.54 8.06 -3.06
CA ALA A 269 -15.28 7.91 -2.35
C ALA A 269 -14.09 7.72 -3.29
N ILE A 270 -12.89 8.03 -2.78
CA ILE A 270 -11.60 7.71 -3.39
C ILE A 270 -10.75 7.02 -2.31
N CYS A 271 -10.24 5.84 -2.62
CA CYS A 271 -9.41 5.02 -1.75
C CYS A 271 -7.97 4.95 -2.28
N ASN A 272 -7.01 5.24 -1.40
CA ASN A 272 -5.58 5.20 -1.68
C ASN A 272 -4.99 3.83 -1.30
N CYS A 273 -5.13 2.84 -2.18
CA CYS A 273 -4.97 1.42 -1.86
C CYS A 273 -3.57 0.88 -2.10
N CYS A 274 -3.08 0.02 -1.20
CA CYS A 274 -1.91 -0.82 -1.43
C CYS A 274 -2.33 -2.27 -1.74
N GLY A 275 -1.51 -2.99 -2.51
CA GLY A 275 -1.73 -4.40 -2.81
C GLY A 275 -1.67 -5.32 -1.58
N CYS A 276 -1.02 -4.87 -0.50
CA CYS A 276 -0.81 -5.67 0.70
C CYS A 276 -2.09 -5.90 1.52
N SER A 277 -2.91 -4.84 1.67
CA SER A 277 -4.01 -4.80 2.63
C SER A 277 -5.38 -4.57 2.00
N CYS A 278 -5.46 -3.84 0.89
CA CYS A 278 -6.74 -3.55 0.24
C CYS A 278 -7.49 -4.84 -0.10
N LEU A 279 -8.71 -4.97 0.42
CA LEU A 279 -9.55 -6.15 0.22
C LEU A 279 -9.86 -6.42 -1.27
N SER A 280 -10.12 -5.34 -2.00
CA SER A 280 -10.36 -5.33 -3.44
C SER A 280 -9.15 -5.91 -4.20
N LEU A 281 -7.97 -5.31 -4.02
CA LEU A 281 -6.73 -5.76 -4.69
C LEU A 281 -6.28 -7.15 -4.25
N ARG A 282 -6.47 -7.47 -2.98
CA ARG A 282 -6.22 -8.81 -2.47
C ARG A 282 -7.04 -9.85 -3.22
N THR A 283 -8.33 -9.62 -3.39
CA THR A 283 -9.21 -10.56 -4.09
C THR A 283 -8.78 -10.69 -5.56
N ALA A 284 -8.35 -9.59 -6.18
CA ALA A 284 -7.77 -9.60 -7.53
C ALA A 284 -6.47 -10.42 -7.60
N ALA A 285 -5.57 -10.32 -6.61
CA ALA A 285 -4.30 -11.06 -6.60
C ALA A 285 -4.48 -12.52 -6.19
N MET A 286 -5.22 -12.77 -5.10
CA MET A 286 -5.43 -14.09 -4.49
C MET A 286 -6.25 -15.00 -5.39
N TYR A 287 -7.29 -14.49 -6.06
CA TYR A 287 -8.15 -15.32 -6.92
C TYR A 287 -7.97 -15.03 -8.40
N LYS A 288 -6.97 -14.21 -8.79
CA LYS A 288 -6.83 -13.68 -10.16
C LYS A 288 -8.10 -13.01 -10.70
N ASN A 289 -8.96 -12.50 -9.82
CA ASN A 289 -10.23 -11.88 -10.18
C ASN A 289 -10.05 -10.40 -10.54
N VAL A 290 -9.23 -10.12 -11.54
CA VAL A 290 -8.83 -8.75 -11.94
C VAL A 290 -10.00 -7.92 -12.49
N ASP A 291 -11.07 -8.55 -12.97
CA ASP A 291 -12.26 -7.83 -13.44
C ASP A 291 -13.03 -7.14 -12.33
N MET A 292 -12.90 -7.61 -11.10
CA MET A 292 -13.49 -6.95 -9.94
C MET A 292 -12.86 -5.58 -9.69
N VAL A 293 -11.61 -5.38 -10.13
CA VAL A 293 -10.76 -4.21 -9.86
C VAL A 293 -10.08 -3.77 -11.15
N ARG A 294 -10.89 -3.32 -12.10
CA ARG A 294 -10.45 -3.06 -13.47
C ARG A 294 -10.17 -1.58 -13.68
N SER A 295 -9.10 -1.28 -14.42
CA SER A 295 -8.90 0.03 -15.02
C SER A 295 -9.57 0.07 -16.39
N ASN A 296 -10.09 1.23 -16.79
CA ASN A 296 -10.55 1.45 -18.17
C ASN A 296 -9.38 1.59 -19.17
N TYR A 297 -8.14 1.61 -18.66
CA TYR A 297 -6.93 1.59 -19.46
C TYR A 297 -6.28 0.21 -19.43
N ILE A 298 -5.64 -0.15 -20.55
CA ILE A 298 -4.84 -1.36 -20.68
C ILE A 298 -3.39 -0.92 -20.79
N SER A 299 -2.53 -1.46 -19.93
CA SER A 299 -1.09 -1.25 -20.05
C SER A 299 -0.59 -1.87 -21.34
N GLN A 300 0.05 -1.06 -22.18
CA GLN A 300 0.73 -1.52 -23.38
C GLN A 300 2.23 -1.27 -23.24
N VAL A 301 3.03 -2.30 -23.51
CA VAL A 301 4.49 -2.19 -23.50
C VAL A 301 4.97 -1.95 -24.93
N ASP A 302 5.62 -0.82 -25.15
CA ASP A 302 6.43 -0.59 -26.35
C ASP A 302 7.74 -1.38 -26.21
N SER A 303 7.82 -2.50 -26.91
CA SER A 303 8.98 -3.40 -26.84
C SER A 303 10.25 -2.78 -27.37
N GLU A 304 10.21 -1.76 -28.22
CA GLU A 304 11.40 -1.08 -28.72
C GLU A 304 11.99 -0.16 -27.65
N LYS A 305 11.12 0.52 -26.89
CA LYS A 305 11.54 1.46 -25.82
C LYS A 305 11.85 0.78 -24.48
N CYS A 306 11.15 -0.29 -24.14
CA CYS A 306 11.34 -0.99 -22.86
C CYS A 306 12.77 -1.52 -22.75
N VAL A 307 13.52 -1.22 -21.68
CA VAL A 307 14.88 -1.76 -21.47
C VAL A 307 14.92 -2.89 -20.44
N ALA A 308 13.76 -3.43 -20.08
CA ALA A 308 13.62 -4.44 -19.03
C ALA A 308 14.30 -4.05 -17.69
N CYS A 309 14.11 -2.79 -17.25
CA CYS A 309 14.66 -2.30 -15.97
C CYS A 309 13.96 -2.85 -14.73
N GLY A 310 12.71 -3.34 -14.88
CA GLY A 310 11.94 -3.99 -13.82
C GLY A 310 11.15 -3.09 -12.88
N GLN A 311 11.25 -1.77 -13.00
CA GLN A 311 10.53 -0.84 -12.12
C GLN A 311 9.00 -1.02 -12.21
N CYS A 312 8.46 -1.29 -13.40
CA CYS A 312 7.02 -1.52 -13.56
C CYS A 312 6.53 -2.78 -12.83
N VAL A 313 7.32 -3.87 -12.80
CA VAL A 313 6.92 -5.13 -12.17
C VAL A 313 7.04 -5.07 -10.65
N GLU A 314 8.07 -4.38 -10.15
CA GLU A 314 8.31 -4.16 -8.71
C GLU A 314 7.19 -3.31 -8.10
N ASN A 315 6.79 -2.26 -8.82
CA ASN A 315 5.77 -1.32 -8.36
C ASN A 315 4.32 -1.77 -8.64
N CYS A 316 4.10 -2.82 -9.44
CA CYS A 316 2.74 -3.28 -9.77
C CYS A 316 2.02 -3.87 -8.54
N PRO A 317 0.99 -3.20 -7.97
CA PRO A 317 0.43 -3.57 -6.66
C PRO A 317 -0.13 -5.00 -6.58
N VAL A 318 -0.56 -5.55 -7.71
CA VAL A 318 -1.18 -6.89 -7.81
C VAL A 318 -0.30 -7.92 -8.52
N ASN A 319 0.97 -7.59 -8.81
CA ASN A 319 1.90 -8.46 -9.54
C ASN A 319 1.32 -8.96 -10.89
N ALA A 320 0.59 -8.09 -11.59
CA ALA A 320 -0.08 -8.41 -12.86
C ALA A 320 0.88 -8.62 -14.03
N ILE A 321 2.10 -8.09 -13.95
CA ILE A 321 3.11 -8.18 -14.99
C ILE A 321 4.38 -8.81 -14.43
N LYS A 322 5.06 -9.57 -15.29
CA LYS A 322 6.37 -10.17 -15.01
C LYS A 322 7.37 -9.74 -16.04
N LEU A 323 8.62 -9.60 -15.62
CA LEU A 323 9.71 -9.20 -16.46
C LEU A 323 10.31 -10.42 -17.18
N GLY A 324 10.39 -10.35 -18.50
CA GLY A 324 11.12 -11.31 -19.33
C GLY A 324 12.57 -10.91 -19.59
N GLN A 325 13.27 -11.74 -20.34
CA GLN A 325 14.60 -11.43 -20.85
C GLN A 325 14.49 -10.40 -22.00
N LYS A 326 15.23 -9.30 -21.89
CA LYS A 326 15.54 -8.43 -23.03
C LYS A 326 17.05 -8.23 -23.11
N LEU A 327 17.71 -9.16 -23.79
CA LEU A 327 19.16 -9.28 -23.81
C LEU A 327 19.69 -9.28 -25.25
N CYS A 328 20.87 -8.71 -25.44
CA CYS A 328 21.68 -9.03 -26.61
C CYS A 328 22.14 -10.48 -26.43
N SER A 329 21.56 -11.41 -27.19
CA SER A 329 21.88 -12.83 -27.11
C SER A 329 21.97 -13.42 -28.52
N SER A 330 22.91 -14.36 -28.69
CA SER A 330 22.99 -15.22 -29.87
C SER A 330 21.91 -16.31 -29.88
N LYS A 331 21.26 -16.57 -28.74
CA LYS A 331 20.17 -17.53 -28.60
C LYS A 331 18.82 -16.80 -28.62
N PRO A 332 17.77 -17.39 -29.22
CA PRO A 332 16.42 -16.84 -29.13
C PRO A 332 15.97 -16.71 -27.67
N VAL A 333 15.40 -15.54 -27.33
CA VAL A 333 14.76 -15.31 -26.04
C VAL A 333 13.30 -15.79 -26.06
N VAL A 334 12.75 -16.17 -24.91
CA VAL A 334 11.34 -16.53 -24.78
C VAL A 334 10.48 -15.28 -24.95
N THR A 335 9.55 -15.30 -25.93
CA THR A 335 8.73 -14.12 -26.28
C THR A 335 7.26 -14.25 -25.90
N ASP A 336 6.69 -15.46 -25.89
CA ASP A 336 5.32 -15.70 -25.40
C ASP A 336 5.34 -16.05 -23.91
N ILE A 337 5.02 -15.06 -23.08
CA ILE A 337 4.89 -15.19 -21.62
C ILE A 337 3.43 -14.98 -21.17
N THR A 338 2.49 -15.15 -22.09
CA THR A 338 1.08 -14.82 -21.85
C THR A 338 0.42 -15.85 -20.93
N THR A 339 -0.27 -15.38 -19.87
CA THR A 339 -1.07 -16.27 -19.02
C THR A 339 -2.31 -16.72 -19.79
N LYS A 340 -2.49 -18.03 -19.97
CA LYS A 340 -3.61 -18.61 -20.73
C LYS A 340 -4.80 -19.01 -19.85
N ASP A 341 -4.54 -19.35 -18.59
CA ASP A 341 -5.58 -19.77 -17.64
C ASP A 341 -6.15 -18.56 -16.91
N THR A 342 -7.44 -18.29 -17.09
CA THR A 342 -8.14 -17.21 -16.37
C THR A 342 -9.41 -17.72 -15.68
N PRO A 343 -9.90 -17.03 -14.63
CA PRO A 343 -11.17 -17.37 -13.99
C PRO A 343 -12.38 -17.36 -14.91
N ARG A 344 -12.29 -16.74 -16.11
CA ARG A 344 -13.37 -16.78 -17.10
C ARG A 344 -13.41 -18.07 -17.90
N ASP A 345 -12.24 -18.66 -18.12
CA ASP A 345 -12.07 -19.77 -19.07
C ASP A 345 -12.17 -21.13 -18.37
N LEU A 346 -11.97 -21.17 -17.06
CA LEU A 346 -11.88 -22.39 -16.27
C LEU A 346 -12.75 -22.35 -15.02
N ASN A 347 -13.13 -23.53 -14.51
CA ASN A 347 -13.64 -23.66 -13.15
C ASN A 347 -12.54 -23.30 -12.14
N TRP A 348 -12.66 -22.13 -11.49
CA TRP A 348 -11.59 -21.54 -10.70
C TRP A 348 -11.48 -22.10 -9.27
N GLU A 349 -11.09 -23.37 -9.21
CA GLU A 349 -10.89 -24.14 -7.97
C GLU A 349 -9.70 -23.65 -7.12
N GLN A 350 -9.64 -24.11 -5.87
CA GLN A 350 -8.66 -23.70 -4.87
C GLN A 350 -7.19 -23.82 -5.31
N LYS A 351 -6.87 -24.78 -6.20
CA LYS A 351 -5.51 -24.96 -6.75
C LYS A 351 -5.00 -23.76 -7.57
N TYR A 352 -5.89 -22.90 -8.06
CA TYR A 352 -5.54 -21.70 -8.82
C TYR A 352 -5.42 -20.45 -7.95
N TRP A 353 -5.74 -20.55 -6.66
CA TRP A 353 -5.70 -19.41 -5.75
C TRP A 353 -4.28 -19.20 -5.25
N ASN A 354 -3.87 -17.94 -5.17
CA ASN A 354 -2.62 -17.51 -4.57
C ASN A 354 -2.87 -16.97 -3.16
N VAL A 355 -3.04 -17.87 -2.18
CA VAL A 355 -3.25 -17.47 -0.78
C VAL A 355 -2.05 -16.72 -0.19
N ASP A 356 -0.85 -16.98 -0.71
CA ASP A 356 0.42 -16.40 -0.26
C ASP A 356 0.84 -15.16 -1.07
N TYR A 357 -0.08 -14.53 -1.80
CA TYR A 357 0.18 -13.39 -2.70
C TYR A 357 0.99 -12.24 -2.07
N ARG A 358 1.03 -12.13 -0.73
CA ARG A 358 1.80 -11.13 0.01
C ARG A 358 3.29 -11.42 0.07
N THR A 359 3.68 -12.69 0.01
CA THR A 359 5.05 -13.15 0.26
C THR A 359 5.67 -13.86 -0.93
N ASN A 360 4.87 -14.30 -1.91
CA ASN A 360 5.33 -15.05 -3.09
C ASN A 360 5.25 -14.26 -4.41
N ARG A 361 5.38 -12.93 -4.37
CA ARG A 361 5.39 -12.10 -5.59
C ARG A 361 6.53 -12.54 -6.51
N GLU A 362 6.20 -12.74 -7.78
CA GLU A 362 7.14 -13.17 -8.82
C GLU A 362 7.32 -12.02 -9.82
N ASN A 363 8.42 -11.28 -9.69
CA ASN A 363 8.69 -10.14 -10.58
C ASN A 363 9.23 -10.56 -11.95
N VAL A 364 9.70 -11.80 -12.08
CA VAL A 364 10.43 -12.31 -13.23
C VAL A 364 9.79 -13.63 -13.68
N VAL A 365 9.74 -13.87 -14.98
CA VAL A 365 9.29 -15.17 -15.53
C VAL A 365 10.37 -16.23 -15.35
N GLU A 366 10.04 -17.51 -15.54
CA GLU A 366 10.99 -18.62 -15.34
C GLU A 366 12.24 -18.53 -16.23
N SER A 367 12.14 -17.94 -17.43
CA SER A 367 13.31 -17.70 -18.29
C SER A 367 14.30 -16.69 -17.70
N GLY A 368 13.97 -16.00 -16.61
CA GLY A 368 14.83 -15.02 -15.96
C GLY A 368 14.73 -13.61 -16.56
N THR A 369 15.62 -12.73 -16.08
CA THR A 369 15.73 -11.33 -16.49
C THR A 369 17.19 -10.93 -16.69
N SER A 370 17.41 -9.67 -17.07
CA SER A 370 18.60 -8.86 -16.84
C SER A 370 19.62 -9.43 -15.82
N PRO A 371 20.69 -10.11 -16.29
CA PRO A 371 21.65 -10.77 -15.41
C PRO A 371 22.48 -9.75 -14.61
N CYS A 372 22.76 -8.57 -15.15
CA CYS A 372 23.50 -7.53 -14.43
C CYS A 372 22.72 -6.96 -13.23
N LYS A 373 21.38 -6.82 -13.32
CA LYS A 373 20.52 -6.46 -12.16
C LYS A 373 20.49 -7.60 -11.14
N THR A 374 20.41 -8.84 -11.61
CA THR A 374 20.40 -10.04 -10.75
C THR A 374 21.72 -10.22 -10.00
N ALA A 375 22.85 -9.95 -10.65
CA ALA A 375 24.18 -10.08 -10.06
C ALA A 375 24.55 -8.90 -9.13
N CYS A 376 23.86 -7.76 -9.25
CA CYS A 376 24.04 -6.63 -8.34
C CYS A 376 23.43 -6.96 -6.97
N PRO A 377 24.20 -6.92 -5.86
CA PRO A 377 23.66 -7.20 -4.52
C PRO A 377 22.55 -6.24 -4.07
N ALA A 378 22.55 -5.01 -4.59
CA ALA A 378 21.51 -4.01 -4.32
C ALA A 378 20.36 -4.06 -5.33
N HIS A 379 20.42 -4.93 -6.34
CA HIS A 379 19.41 -5.06 -7.40
C HIS A 379 19.02 -3.73 -8.06
N ILE A 380 19.98 -2.80 -8.21
CA ILE A 380 19.74 -1.49 -8.85
C ILE A 380 19.27 -1.67 -10.30
N ALA A 381 18.42 -0.77 -10.79
CA ALA A 381 17.89 -0.83 -12.15
C ALA A 381 18.92 -0.43 -13.24
N VAL A 382 19.95 -1.27 -13.45
CA VAL A 382 21.09 -1.03 -14.35
C VAL A 382 20.68 -0.57 -15.75
N GLN A 383 19.79 -1.32 -16.40
CA GLN A 383 19.29 -0.97 -17.74
C GLN A 383 18.57 0.37 -17.74
N GLY A 384 17.82 0.66 -16.68
CA GLY A 384 17.03 1.88 -16.54
C GLY A 384 17.91 3.11 -16.47
N TYR A 385 18.88 3.14 -15.55
CA TYR A 385 19.72 4.32 -15.38
C TYR A 385 20.68 4.52 -16.56
N ILE A 386 21.17 3.45 -17.19
CA ILE A 386 22.00 3.55 -18.41
C ILE A 386 21.17 4.13 -19.55
N LYS A 387 19.91 3.70 -19.70
CA LYS A 387 19.02 4.25 -20.72
C LYS A 387 18.76 5.74 -20.46
N LEU A 388 18.47 6.14 -19.23
CA LEU A 388 18.31 7.55 -18.86
C LEU A 388 19.57 8.37 -19.16
N ALA A 389 20.76 7.87 -18.80
CA ALA A 389 22.03 8.51 -19.11
C ALA A 389 22.26 8.64 -20.63
N SER A 390 21.90 7.64 -21.43
CA SER A 390 21.98 7.71 -22.90
C SER A 390 21.07 8.79 -23.52
N LEU A 391 20.05 9.22 -22.78
CA LEU A 391 19.12 10.29 -23.17
C LEU A 391 19.52 11.65 -22.56
N GLY A 392 20.66 11.74 -21.87
CA GLY A 392 21.12 12.94 -21.16
C GLY A 392 20.38 13.23 -19.84
N LYS A 393 19.53 12.31 -19.38
CA LYS A 393 18.71 12.43 -18.17
C LYS A 393 19.48 11.98 -16.93
N TYR A 394 20.59 12.66 -16.63
CA TYR A 394 21.51 12.23 -15.57
C TYR A 394 20.92 12.37 -14.16
N LYS A 395 20.08 13.38 -13.93
CA LYS A 395 19.44 13.58 -12.62
C LYS A 395 18.45 12.45 -12.33
N GLU A 396 17.61 12.11 -13.29
CA GLU A 396 16.65 11.01 -13.18
C GLU A 396 17.37 9.65 -13.08
N ALA A 397 18.52 9.50 -13.75
CA ALA A 397 19.36 8.31 -13.61
C ALA A 397 19.93 8.19 -12.18
N LEU A 398 20.38 9.30 -11.59
CA LEU A 398 20.89 9.33 -10.21
C LEU A 398 19.78 9.02 -9.19
N GLU A 399 18.61 9.64 -9.36
CA GLU A 399 17.41 9.37 -8.56
C GLU A 399 17.04 7.88 -8.63
N LEU A 400 17.00 7.30 -9.84
CA LEU A 400 16.70 5.88 -10.02
C LEU A 400 17.72 4.97 -9.30
N ILE A 401 19.01 5.30 -9.29
CA ILE A 401 20.01 4.52 -8.55
C ILE A 401 19.79 4.63 -7.04
N LYS A 402 19.44 5.83 -6.55
CA LYS A 402 19.27 6.13 -5.13
C LYS A 402 18.03 5.49 -4.50
N ASN A 403 17.08 5.03 -5.32
CA ASN A 403 15.96 4.20 -4.85
C ASN A 403 16.44 2.93 -4.13
N GLU A 404 17.52 2.31 -4.61
CA GLU A 404 18.03 1.06 -4.01
C GLU A 404 19.45 1.19 -3.42
N ASN A 405 20.24 2.18 -3.83
CA ASN A 405 21.61 2.37 -3.35
C ASN A 405 21.87 3.82 -2.89
N PRO A 406 22.01 4.07 -1.57
CA PRO A 406 22.25 5.42 -1.05
C PRO A 406 23.70 5.91 -1.18
N LEU A 407 24.64 5.03 -1.56
CA LEU A 407 26.07 5.34 -1.69
C LEU A 407 26.59 5.07 -3.12
N PRO A 408 25.95 5.62 -4.18
CA PRO A 408 26.34 5.35 -5.56
C PRO A 408 27.76 5.81 -5.92
N ALA A 409 28.24 6.93 -5.38
CA ALA A 409 29.55 7.51 -5.72
C ALA A 409 30.71 6.72 -5.10
N ILE A 410 30.55 6.23 -3.87
CA ILE A 410 31.45 5.25 -3.26
C ILE A 410 31.42 3.95 -4.08
N CYS A 411 30.23 3.42 -4.37
CA CYS A 411 30.10 2.18 -5.14
C CYS A 411 30.71 2.31 -6.54
N GLY A 412 30.65 3.46 -7.20
CA GLY A 412 31.28 3.70 -8.52
C GLY A 412 32.81 3.65 -8.52
N ARG A 413 33.45 3.56 -7.36
CA ARG A 413 34.92 3.52 -7.20
C ARG A 413 35.43 2.19 -6.70
N ILE A 414 34.68 1.52 -5.83
CA ILE A 414 35.15 0.33 -5.10
C ILE A 414 34.29 -0.92 -5.33
N CYS A 415 33.24 -0.85 -6.14
CA CYS A 415 32.42 -2.02 -6.45
C CYS A 415 33.28 -3.12 -7.09
N ASN A 416 32.92 -4.37 -6.81
CA ASN A 416 33.54 -5.55 -7.42
C ASN A 416 32.93 -5.93 -8.79
N ARG A 417 32.07 -5.07 -9.35
CA ARG A 417 31.58 -5.13 -10.74
C ARG A 417 30.94 -6.47 -11.18
N ARG A 418 30.30 -7.19 -10.26
CA ARG A 418 29.55 -8.44 -10.57
C ARG A 418 28.51 -8.28 -11.69
N CYS A 419 27.97 -7.07 -11.84
CA CYS A 419 27.04 -6.74 -12.91
C CYS A 419 27.71 -6.74 -14.31
N GLU A 420 28.99 -6.37 -14.39
CA GLU A 420 29.79 -6.43 -15.62
C GLU A 420 30.23 -7.86 -15.91
N ASP A 421 30.64 -8.62 -14.89
CA ASP A 421 30.98 -10.06 -15.02
C ASP A 421 29.82 -10.87 -15.62
N ALA A 422 28.58 -10.51 -15.26
CA ALA A 422 27.36 -11.16 -15.74
C ALA A 422 26.76 -10.51 -17.00
N CYS A 423 27.42 -9.51 -17.60
CA CYS A 423 26.86 -8.77 -18.72
C CYS A 423 26.89 -9.60 -20.02
N THR A 424 25.71 -9.88 -20.59
CA THR A 424 25.62 -10.68 -21.84
C THR A 424 26.24 -10.02 -23.06
N ARG A 425 26.59 -8.73 -23.00
CA ARG A 425 27.36 -8.08 -24.06
C ARG A 425 28.78 -8.66 -24.15
N GLY A 426 29.35 -9.07 -23.02
CA GLY A 426 30.66 -9.72 -22.97
C GLY A 426 30.72 -11.08 -23.69
N ASP A 427 29.58 -11.69 -24.01
CA ASP A 427 29.53 -12.88 -24.86
C ASP A 427 29.76 -12.55 -26.36
N LEU A 428 29.65 -11.27 -26.74
CA LEU A 428 29.84 -10.79 -28.10
C LEU A 428 31.18 -10.04 -28.25
N ASP A 429 31.45 -9.11 -27.34
CA ASP A 429 32.70 -8.35 -27.25
C ASP A 429 33.05 -8.02 -25.79
N ASP A 430 32.97 -6.76 -25.36
CA ASP A 430 33.30 -6.31 -24.03
C ASP A 430 32.03 -6.01 -23.21
N PRO A 431 31.99 -6.34 -21.90
CA PRO A 431 30.95 -5.88 -21.01
C PRO A 431 30.75 -4.37 -21.08
N ILE A 432 29.51 -3.93 -20.87
CA ILE A 432 29.24 -2.50 -20.68
C ILE A 432 29.99 -2.01 -19.43
N ALA A 433 30.63 -0.85 -19.51
CA ALA A 433 31.29 -0.18 -18.39
C ALA A 433 30.26 0.41 -17.39
N ILE A 434 29.45 -0.48 -16.81
CA ILE A 434 28.32 -0.18 -15.91
C ILE A 434 28.78 0.66 -14.71
N ASP A 435 29.93 0.32 -14.13
CA ASP A 435 30.48 0.99 -12.95
C ASP A 435 31.01 2.39 -13.28
N GLU A 436 31.68 2.58 -14.42
CA GLU A 436 32.15 3.89 -14.88
C GLU A 436 30.99 4.81 -15.24
N ILE A 437 29.93 4.29 -15.88
CA ILE A 437 28.71 5.06 -16.14
C ILE A 437 28.07 5.47 -14.81
N LYS A 438 27.96 4.55 -13.84
CA LYS A 438 27.43 4.86 -12.50
C LYS A 438 28.27 5.91 -11.80
N LYS A 439 29.60 5.80 -11.87
CA LYS A 439 30.55 6.78 -11.32
C LYS A 439 30.28 8.17 -11.91
N PHE A 440 30.25 8.29 -13.24
CA PHE A 440 29.96 9.55 -13.93
C PHE A 440 28.59 10.14 -13.52
N ILE A 441 27.54 9.32 -13.45
CA ILE A 441 26.21 9.78 -13.01
C ILE A 441 26.26 10.27 -11.55
N SER A 442 26.90 9.51 -10.67
CA SER A 442 26.99 9.82 -9.24
C SER A 442 27.89 11.01 -8.91
N GLU A 443 28.79 11.40 -9.81
CA GLU A 443 29.62 12.60 -9.62
C GLU A 443 28.79 13.89 -9.63
N GLN A 444 27.59 13.87 -10.24
CA GLN A 444 26.61 14.95 -10.12
C GLN A 444 26.27 15.25 -8.64
N ASP A 445 26.32 14.24 -7.77
CA ASP A 445 25.94 14.36 -6.36
C ASP A 445 27.00 15.08 -5.49
N LEU A 446 28.21 15.21 -6.04
CA LEU A 446 29.34 15.89 -5.40
C LEU A 446 29.22 17.40 -5.51
N ASP A 447 28.48 17.91 -6.49
CA ASP A 447 28.14 19.33 -6.60
C ASP A 447 26.85 19.61 -5.83
N ASP A 448 26.92 20.46 -4.81
CA ASP A 448 25.78 20.85 -3.99
C ASP A 448 24.59 21.38 -4.83
N LYS A 449 24.84 21.93 -6.03
CA LYS A 449 23.78 22.41 -6.94
C LYS A 449 23.01 21.29 -7.63
N ASN A 450 23.66 20.16 -7.87
CA ASN A 450 23.11 19.03 -8.61
C ASN A 450 22.78 17.83 -7.71
N ARG A 451 23.19 17.88 -6.44
CA ARG A 451 22.93 16.88 -5.41
C ARG A 451 21.45 16.54 -5.32
N PHE A 452 21.17 15.24 -5.36
CA PHE A 452 19.82 14.73 -5.19
C PHE A 452 19.58 14.36 -3.72
N ILE A 453 18.73 15.14 -3.06
CA ILE A 453 18.19 14.82 -1.74
C ILE A 453 16.77 14.28 -1.94
N PRO A 454 16.49 13.02 -1.55
CA PRO A 454 15.13 12.49 -1.62
C PRO A 454 14.17 13.30 -0.75
N ARG A 455 12.90 13.31 -1.14
CA ARG A 455 11.84 13.87 -0.31
C ARG A 455 11.53 12.94 0.85
N ILE A 456 11.36 13.50 2.04
CA ILE A 456 10.87 12.78 3.22
C ILE A 456 9.39 12.42 3.00
N LYS A 457 9.06 11.14 3.17
CA LYS A 457 7.73 10.58 2.84
C LYS A 457 6.69 10.79 3.92
N HIS A 458 7.09 10.65 5.19
CA HIS A 458 6.18 10.67 6.33
C HIS A 458 6.70 11.59 7.43
N ASP A 459 5.83 11.93 8.38
CA ASP A 459 6.24 12.58 9.62
C ASP A 459 6.22 11.52 10.73
N TYR A 460 7.38 10.92 10.98
CA TYR A 460 7.62 10.01 12.10
C TYR A 460 8.66 10.59 13.05
N THR A 461 8.69 11.91 13.17
CA THR A 461 9.65 12.62 14.02
C THR A 461 9.49 12.27 15.50
N ASP A 462 8.31 11.80 15.91
CA ASP A 462 7.99 11.26 17.23
C ASP A 462 8.68 9.91 17.55
N LYS A 463 9.17 9.19 16.53
CA LYS A 463 9.77 7.86 16.65
C LYS A 463 11.28 7.93 16.46
N LYS A 464 12.01 7.92 17.58
CA LYS A 464 13.48 7.92 17.60
C LYS A 464 14.06 6.55 17.28
N ILE A 465 15.01 6.48 16.34
CA ILE A 465 15.74 5.27 15.95
C ILE A 465 17.25 5.46 16.15
N ALA A 466 17.89 4.49 16.81
CA ALA A 466 19.33 4.49 17.02
C ALA A 466 20.01 3.55 16.02
N VAL A 467 20.97 4.08 15.26
CA VAL A 467 21.86 3.31 14.39
C VAL A 467 23.24 3.29 15.03
N ILE A 468 23.84 2.11 15.21
CA ILE A 468 25.08 1.94 15.96
C ILE A 468 26.19 1.55 14.99
N GLY A 469 27.07 2.49 14.67
CA GLY A 469 28.13 2.39 13.67
C GLY A 469 27.79 3.17 12.40
N SER A 470 28.76 3.96 11.92
CA SER A 470 28.64 4.83 10.74
C SER A 470 29.29 4.23 9.47
N GLY A 471 29.51 2.92 9.44
CA GLY A 471 29.94 2.22 8.23
C GLY A 471 28.85 2.16 7.15
N PRO A 472 29.12 1.55 5.98
CA PRO A 472 28.17 1.50 4.85
C PRO A 472 26.78 0.99 5.24
N ALA A 473 26.71 -0.05 6.07
CA ALA A 473 25.45 -0.63 6.52
C ALA A 473 24.65 0.35 7.41
N GLY A 474 25.32 1.07 8.31
CA GLY A 474 24.70 2.06 9.19
C GLY A 474 24.23 3.28 8.42
N LEU A 475 25.07 3.82 7.52
CA LEU A 475 24.71 4.93 6.65
C LEU A 475 23.52 4.60 5.74
N SER A 476 23.51 3.40 5.15
CA SER A 476 22.39 2.95 4.32
C SER A 476 21.09 2.82 5.13
N CYS A 477 21.15 2.23 6.33
CA CYS A 477 19.99 2.15 7.21
C CYS A 477 19.48 3.54 7.61
N ALA A 478 20.38 4.44 8.01
CA ALA A 478 20.04 5.80 8.40
C ALA A 478 19.41 6.59 7.24
N TYR A 479 19.94 6.46 6.03
CA TYR A 479 19.38 7.07 4.83
C TYR A 479 17.93 6.64 4.62
N PHE A 480 17.66 5.33 4.52
CA PHE A 480 16.30 4.86 4.22
C PHE A 480 15.31 5.20 5.33
N LEU A 481 15.72 5.10 6.60
CA LEU A 481 14.87 5.51 7.72
C LEU A 481 14.58 7.02 7.71
N ALA A 482 15.55 7.86 7.34
CA ALA A 482 15.34 9.30 7.24
C ALA A 482 14.44 9.67 6.05
N VAL A 483 14.56 8.97 4.92
CA VAL A 483 13.62 9.12 3.77
C VAL A 483 12.19 8.74 4.17
N GLU A 484 12.02 7.69 4.97
CA GLU A 484 10.72 7.33 5.56
C GLU A 484 10.24 8.33 6.62
N GLY A 485 11.10 9.25 7.10
CA GLY A 485 10.74 10.34 8.02
C GLY A 485 10.94 10.07 9.51
N TYR A 486 11.70 9.03 9.86
CA TYR A 486 12.04 8.75 11.25
C TYR A 486 13.11 9.71 11.77
N SER A 487 13.05 10.03 13.07
CA SER A 487 14.14 10.73 13.78
C SER A 487 15.31 9.76 14.02
N VAL A 488 16.37 9.85 13.22
CA VAL A 488 17.51 8.92 13.28
C VAL A 488 18.74 9.58 13.92
N THR A 489 19.34 8.88 14.88
CA THR A 489 20.66 9.23 15.42
C THR A 489 21.63 8.07 15.18
N VAL A 490 22.76 8.37 14.54
CA VAL A 490 23.88 7.45 14.31
C VAL A 490 24.93 7.65 15.40
N PHE A 491 25.22 6.62 16.16
CA PHE A 491 26.27 6.59 17.17
C PHE A 491 27.52 5.93 16.59
N GLU A 492 28.63 6.65 16.56
CA GLU A 492 29.92 6.18 16.06
C GLU A 492 30.96 6.23 17.17
N LYS A 493 31.73 5.15 17.30
CA LYS A 493 32.81 5.03 18.28
C LYS A 493 33.99 5.93 17.92
N GLU A 494 34.33 5.98 16.63
CA GLU A 494 35.48 6.73 16.15
C GLU A 494 35.16 8.23 15.97
N GLU A 495 36.19 9.07 15.85
CA GLU A 495 36.03 10.52 15.62
C GLU A 495 35.56 10.86 14.19
N LYS A 496 35.74 9.92 13.24
CA LYS A 496 35.38 10.10 11.84
C LYS A 496 34.29 9.13 11.41
N LEU A 497 33.34 9.65 10.65
CA LEU A 497 32.26 8.88 10.06
C LEU A 497 32.74 8.05 8.85
N GLY A 498 31.93 7.07 8.44
CA GLY A 498 32.16 6.24 7.24
C GLY A 498 32.80 4.88 7.50
N GLY A 499 33.19 4.60 8.75
CA GLY A 499 33.78 3.32 9.15
C GLY A 499 34.97 2.92 8.26
N MET A 500 34.98 1.68 7.75
CA MET A 500 36.07 1.16 6.91
C MET A 500 36.25 1.91 5.58
N LEU A 501 35.23 2.62 5.07
CA LEU A 501 35.37 3.47 3.89
C LEU A 501 36.38 4.60 4.15
N THR A 502 36.31 5.19 5.34
CA THR A 502 37.16 6.30 5.76
C THR A 502 38.47 5.79 6.35
N LEU A 503 38.42 4.79 7.22
CA LEU A 503 39.56 4.37 8.05
C LEU A 503 40.41 3.28 7.40
N GLY A 504 39.84 2.43 6.53
CA GLY A 504 40.51 1.26 5.97
C GLY A 504 40.95 1.42 4.51
N ILE A 505 40.09 1.98 3.66
CA ILE A 505 40.36 2.05 2.22
C ILE A 505 41.35 3.19 1.89
N PRO A 506 42.44 2.95 1.15
CA PRO A 506 43.37 4.00 0.77
C PRO A 506 42.77 5.07 -0.16
N SER A 507 43.23 6.31 -0.03
CA SER A 507 42.69 7.46 -0.77
C SER A 507 42.87 7.39 -2.29
N PHE A 508 43.87 6.68 -2.80
CA PHE A 508 44.04 6.48 -4.25
C PHE A 508 42.97 5.56 -4.87
N ARG A 509 42.22 4.84 -4.02
CA ARG A 509 41.12 3.96 -4.43
C ARG A 509 39.76 4.58 -4.12
N LEU A 510 39.65 5.27 -2.98
CA LEU A 510 38.44 5.97 -2.56
C LEU A 510 38.82 7.27 -1.83
N GLU A 511 38.60 8.39 -2.50
CA GLU A 511 38.90 9.70 -1.96
C GLU A 511 37.95 10.06 -0.80
N LYS A 512 38.48 10.68 0.26
CA LYS A 512 37.72 10.92 1.50
C LYS A 512 36.61 11.94 1.32
N ASN A 513 36.83 12.95 0.49
CA ASN A 513 35.81 13.92 0.12
C ASN A 513 34.58 13.29 -0.55
N ILE A 514 34.72 12.15 -1.22
CA ILE A 514 33.58 11.42 -1.81
C ILE A 514 32.73 10.78 -0.72
N VAL A 515 33.39 10.18 0.29
CA VAL A 515 32.69 9.62 1.45
C VAL A 515 31.96 10.72 2.23
N ASP A 516 32.63 11.86 2.45
CA ASP A 516 32.06 13.00 3.15
C ASP A 516 30.83 13.57 2.41
N ALA A 517 30.90 13.70 1.07
CA ALA A 517 29.80 14.20 0.25
C ALA A 517 28.54 13.31 0.32
N GLU A 518 28.68 11.98 0.29
CA GLU A 518 27.53 11.07 0.43
C GLU A 518 26.98 11.05 1.86
N ILE A 519 27.83 11.26 2.88
CA ILE A 519 27.38 11.45 4.26
C ILE A 519 26.63 12.78 4.40
N ASP A 520 27.02 13.84 3.68
CA ASP A 520 26.34 15.13 3.73
C ASP A 520 24.93 15.07 3.13
N VAL A 521 24.67 14.19 2.15
CA VAL A 521 23.30 13.86 1.71
C VAL A 521 22.47 13.33 2.88
N ILE A 522 23.05 12.42 3.69
CA ILE A 522 22.37 11.81 4.83
C ILE A 522 22.14 12.84 5.95
N LYS A 523 23.09 13.74 6.19
CA LYS A 523 22.90 14.88 7.11
C LYS A 523 21.80 15.83 6.63
N ALA A 524 21.73 16.10 5.32
CA ALA A 524 20.70 16.96 4.74
C ALA A 524 19.27 16.38 4.89
N LEU A 525 19.15 15.06 5.07
CA LEU A 525 17.90 14.39 5.44
C LEU A 525 17.56 14.51 6.94
N GLY A 526 18.38 15.21 7.73
CA GLY A 526 18.15 15.45 9.16
C GLY A 526 18.72 14.38 10.09
N VAL A 527 19.55 13.46 9.60
CA VAL A 527 20.19 12.45 10.45
C VAL A 527 21.23 13.10 11.37
N GLU A 528 21.11 12.83 12.67
CA GLU A 528 22.07 13.26 13.67
C GLU A 528 23.22 12.26 13.80
N PHE A 529 24.44 12.76 13.93
CA PHE A 529 25.64 11.93 14.15
C PHE A 529 26.29 12.27 15.49
N LYS A 530 26.59 11.24 16.28
CA LYS A 530 27.31 11.35 17.56
C LYS A 530 28.58 10.49 17.48
N THR A 531 29.71 11.13 17.21
CA THR A 531 31.04 10.50 17.16
C THR A 531 31.66 10.39 18.55
N GLY A 532 32.69 9.55 18.71
CA GLY A 532 33.35 9.34 20.00
C GLY A 532 32.49 8.61 21.05
N VAL A 533 31.41 7.92 20.64
CA VAL A 533 30.48 7.22 21.53
C VAL A 533 30.49 5.71 21.26
N GLU A 534 31.04 4.92 22.19
CA GLU A 534 31.03 3.47 22.15
C GLU A 534 29.80 2.90 22.88
N VAL A 535 28.78 2.50 22.11
CA VAL A 535 27.59 1.82 22.65
C VAL A 535 27.98 0.45 23.24
N GLY A 536 27.70 0.28 24.52
CA GLY A 536 28.16 -0.85 25.35
C GLY A 536 29.15 -0.42 26.43
N LYS A 537 29.78 0.76 26.30
CA LYS A 537 30.66 1.35 27.31
C LYS A 537 30.16 2.70 27.80
N ASP A 538 30.01 3.66 26.89
CA ASP A 538 29.63 5.04 27.23
C ASP A 538 28.11 5.17 27.41
N VAL A 539 27.34 4.48 26.57
CA VAL A 539 25.89 4.35 26.65
C VAL A 539 25.47 2.90 26.46
N THR A 540 24.29 2.52 26.94
CA THR A 540 23.77 1.15 26.78
C THR A 540 22.46 1.16 26.00
N LEU A 541 22.08 0.04 25.38
CA LEU A 541 20.77 -0.08 24.74
C LEU A 541 19.62 0.22 25.74
N SER A 542 19.79 -0.18 27.00
CA SER A 542 18.82 0.09 28.06
C SER A 542 18.70 1.57 28.41
N SER A 543 19.81 2.33 28.43
CA SER A 543 19.76 3.78 28.65
C SER A 543 19.11 4.49 27.47
N LEU A 544 19.48 4.12 26.23
CA LEU A 544 18.88 4.67 25.03
C LEU A 544 17.37 4.35 24.95
N ARG A 545 16.91 3.15 25.33
CA ARG A 545 15.47 2.85 25.45
C ARG A 545 14.77 3.80 26.41
N LYS A 546 15.39 4.12 27.56
CA LYS A 546 14.84 5.08 28.53
C LYS A 546 14.79 6.52 27.99
N GLU A 547 15.70 6.89 27.09
CA GLU A 547 15.70 8.17 26.37
C GLU A 547 14.65 8.25 25.24
N GLY A 548 13.90 7.17 25.01
CA GLY A 548 12.76 7.13 24.09
C GLY A 548 13.04 6.50 22.73
N TYR A 549 14.24 5.96 22.49
CA TYR A 549 14.55 5.22 21.26
C TYR A 549 13.69 3.95 21.15
N LYS A 550 13.02 3.79 20.01
CA LYS A 550 12.06 2.71 19.72
C LYS A 550 12.69 1.56 18.94
N GLY A 551 13.65 1.87 18.08
CA GLY A 551 14.37 0.90 17.24
C GLY A 551 15.87 1.03 17.36
N PHE A 552 16.57 -0.10 17.15
CA PHE A 552 18.03 -0.20 17.21
C PHE A 552 18.54 -1.01 16.03
N TYR A 553 19.48 -0.45 15.27
CA TYR A 553 20.20 -1.17 14.21
C TYR A 553 21.68 -1.24 14.54
N ILE A 554 22.23 -2.45 14.65
CA ILE A 554 23.64 -2.67 15.04
C ILE A 554 24.47 -2.90 13.78
N ALA A 555 25.30 -1.91 13.43
CA ALA A 555 26.13 -1.83 12.23
C ALA A 555 27.62 -1.61 12.54
N ILE A 556 28.11 -2.16 13.65
CA ILE A 556 29.48 -1.96 14.15
C ILE A 556 30.58 -2.63 13.32
N GLY A 557 30.21 -3.55 12.43
CA GLY A 557 31.15 -4.33 11.62
C GLY A 557 32.03 -5.28 12.43
N ALA A 558 33.07 -5.81 11.78
CA ALA A 558 34.05 -6.70 12.40
C ALA A 558 35.37 -5.95 12.64
N GLN A 559 35.56 -5.44 13.86
CA GLN A 559 36.71 -4.59 14.22
C GLN A 559 37.95 -5.39 14.68
N GLY A 560 37.76 -6.65 15.06
CA GLY A 560 38.85 -7.50 15.55
C GLY A 560 39.72 -8.07 14.41
N GLY A 561 41.04 -8.03 14.58
CA GLY A 561 41.99 -8.75 13.72
C GLY A 561 42.18 -10.21 14.15
N ARG A 562 42.41 -11.12 13.19
CA ARG A 562 42.76 -12.51 13.51
C ARG A 562 44.21 -12.57 14.02
N LYS A 563 44.38 -12.99 15.27
CA LYS A 563 45.72 -13.24 15.84
C LYS A 563 46.32 -14.51 15.23
N LEU A 564 47.64 -14.51 15.04
CA LEU A 564 48.38 -15.66 14.52
C LEU A 564 48.45 -16.85 15.50
N GLY A 565 48.10 -16.63 16.78
CA GLY A 565 48.15 -17.68 17.80
C GLY A 565 49.57 -18.11 18.18
N LEU A 566 50.57 -17.27 17.89
CA LEU A 566 51.94 -17.47 18.35
C LEU A 566 52.02 -16.97 19.80
N VAL A 567 52.47 -17.86 20.69
CA VAL A 567 52.67 -17.62 22.13
C VAL A 567 53.99 -16.90 22.35
#